data_AF-A0A7S0HDD8-F1
#
_entry.id   AF-A0A7S0HDD8-F1
#
_cell.length_a   1.000
_cell.length_b   1.000
_cell.length_c   1.000
_cell.angle_alpha   90.00
_cell.angle_beta   90.00
_cell.angle_gamma   90.00
#
_symmetry.space_group_name_H-M   'P 1'
#
loop_
_entity.id
_entity.type
_entity.pdbx_description
1 polymer ?
#
loop_
_entity_poly.entity_id
_entity_poly.type
_entity_poly.pdbx_seq_one_letter_code
_entity_poly.pdbx_strand_id
1 'polypeptide(L)'
;GGEEVTLTGWGFGLADTKPEVKVGSNSWGRGIWTSDSSISTVTPAGVGRVPVLVKVGGQASKVEEAPLYDYEGETVTSMRPASLPTAGGATVTLYSRNFGQAEGRSSVKVSLGDGAQLGTSCSQARWESSTSISCVSPAGVGKDLDVRVEVEEEGGGRKEFLGFAVASYKVPVVTSVEPEKGNSAGGLLVTVLGRDFGSTDTNPVVKIGGRDCGRSLYASDSKLVCVSPAGGGERRSVVA
;
A
#
# COMPACT_ATOMS: atom_id res chain seq x y z
N GLY A 1 3.32 20.90 0.22
CA GLY A 1 2.24 21.89 0.41
C GLY A 1 2.57 22.73 1.61
N GLY A 2 2.30 24.04 1.57
CA GLY A 2 2.80 25.01 2.55
C GLY A 2 4.22 25.50 2.28
N GLU A 3 4.80 25.10 1.15
CA GLU A 3 6.15 25.52 0.75
C GLU A 3 6.06 26.77 -0.12
N GLU A 4 6.95 27.72 0.13
CA GLU A 4 7.13 28.89 -0.73
C GLU A 4 7.91 28.48 -1.98
N VAL A 5 7.35 28.77 -3.14
CA VAL A 5 7.94 28.48 -4.45
C VAL A 5 8.00 29.75 -5.29
N THR A 6 9.12 29.92 -5.98
CA THR A 6 9.34 31.05 -6.89
C THR A 6 9.16 30.60 -8.34
N LEU A 7 8.20 31.22 -9.02
CA LEU A 7 7.96 31.04 -10.45
C LEU A 7 8.75 32.08 -11.22
N THR A 8 9.56 31.63 -12.17
CA THR A 8 10.33 32.50 -13.06
C THR A 8 9.77 32.45 -14.47
N GLY A 9 9.72 33.61 -15.13
CA GLY A 9 9.11 33.72 -16.44
C GLY A 9 9.19 35.14 -16.99
N TRP A 10 8.24 35.46 -17.87
CA TRP A 10 8.20 36.72 -18.60
C TRP A 10 6.75 37.21 -18.66
N GLY A 11 6.55 38.53 -18.76
CA GLY A 11 5.21 39.10 -18.92
C GLY A 11 4.41 39.18 -17.62
N PHE A 12 5.06 39.23 -16.46
CA PHE A 12 4.37 39.35 -15.16
C PHE A 12 4.02 40.79 -14.78
N GLY A 13 4.16 41.73 -15.72
CA GLY A 13 3.86 43.15 -15.52
C GLY A 13 4.99 43.93 -14.87
N LEU A 14 5.04 45.25 -15.12
CA LEU A 14 6.09 46.15 -14.62
C LEU A 14 5.85 46.66 -13.18
N ALA A 15 4.71 46.28 -12.58
CA ALA A 15 4.31 46.62 -11.22
C ALA A 15 3.38 45.52 -10.67
N ASP A 16 3.13 45.50 -9.36
CA ASP A 16 2.30 44.48 -8.71
C ASP A 16 0.88 44.40 -9.33
N THR A 17 0.67 43.36 -10.15
CA THR A 17 -0.59 43.08 -10.83
C THR A 17 -1.56 42.27 -9.98
N LYS A 18 -1.22 41.95 -8.72
CA LYS A 18 -1.90 40.95 -7.89
C LYS A 18 -2.08 39.61 -8.63
N PRO A 19 -0.98 38.98 -9.08
CA PRO A 19 -1.07 37.75 -9.85
C PRO A 19 -1.76 36.64 -9.05
N GLU A 20 -2.49 35.78 -9.74
CA GLU A 20 -3.03 34.54 -9.15
C GLU A 20 -2.22 33.35 -9.67
N VAL A 21 -2.00 32.34 -8.84
CA VAL A 21 -1.31 31.11 -9.21
C VAL A 21 -2.22 29.92 -8.96
N LYS A 22 -2.24 28.97 -9.90
CA LYS A 22 -2.97 27.71 -9.79
C LYS A 22 -1.98 26.54 -9.96
N VAL A 23 -1.95 25.64 -8.99
CA VAL A 23 -1.08 24.45 -8.99
C VAL A 23 -1.98 23.21 -9.12
N GLY A 24 -1.95 22.56 -10.28
CA GLY A 24 -2.83 21.43 -10.61
C GLY A 24 -4.30 21.80 -10.70
N SER A 25 -5.17 20.98 -10.11
CA SER A 25 -6.63 21.17 -10.12
C SER A 25 -7.13 22.20 -9.09
N ASN A 26 -6.27 22.65 -8.17
CA ASN A 26 -6.61 23.58 -7.10
C ASN A 26 -7.26 24.88 -7.60
N SER A 27 -7.94 25.61 -6.71
CA SER A 27 -8.43 26.96 -6.98
C SER A 27 -7.27 27.93 -7.21
N TRP A 28 -7.56 29.04 -7.89
CA TRP A 28 -6.59 30.13 -8.05
C TRP A 28 -6.26 30.71 -6.68
N GLY A 29 -5.00 30.58 -6.29
CA GLY A 29 -4.44 31.12 -5.06
C GLY A 29 -3.73 32.44 -5.29
N ARG A 30 -3.32 33.08 -4.19
CA ARG A 30 -2.58 34.34 -4.24
C ARG A 30 -1.15 34.12 -4.72
N GLY A 31 -0.74 34.87 -5.74
CA GLY A 31 0.66 35.10 -6.08
C GLY A 31 1.15 36.41 -5.48
N ILE A 32 2.44 36.46 -5.14
CA ILE A 32 3.16 37.64 -4.67
C ILE A 32 4.08 38.06 -5.81
N TRP A 33 3.75 39.18 -6.45
CA TRP A 33 4.61 39.75 -7.48
C TRP A 33 5.92 40.23 -6.84
N THR A 34 7.06 39.85 -7.42
CA THR A 34 8.39 40.27 -6.94
C THR A 34 9.16 41.06 -8.00
N SER A 35 9.00 40.71 -9.27
CA SER A 35 9.48 41.47 -10.43
C SER A 35 8.66 41.13 -11.67
N ASP A 36 8.98 41.79 -12.79
CA ASP A 36 8.43 41.52 -14.12
C ASP A 36 8.67 40.09 -14.66
N SER A 37 9.52 39.34 -13.96
CA SER A 37 9.97 37.99 -14.32
C SER A 37 9.85 37.00 -13.16
N SER A 38 9.34 37.41 -11.99
CA SER A 38 9.27 36.54 -10.81
C SER A 38 8.01 36.74 -9.97
N ILE A 39 7.36 35.63 -9.63
CA ILE A 39 6.20 35.55 -8.73
C ILE A 39 6.47 34.49 -7.65
N SER A 40 6.31 34.84 -6.37
CA SER A 40 6.31 33.87 -5.27
C SER A 40 4.89 33.40 -4.97
N THR A 41 4.72 32.14 -4.58
CA THR A 41 3.45 31.63 -4.06
C THR A 41 3.69 30.53 -3.03
N VAL A 42 2.67 30.23 -2.22
CA VAL A 42 2.70 29.07 -1.32
C VAL A 42 1.94 27.94 -1.98
N THR A 43 2.58 26.78 -2.13
CA THR A 43 1.94 25.62 -2.76
C THR A 43 0.78 25.12 -1.91
N PRO A 44 -0.40 24.84 -2.51
CA PRO A 44 -1.47 24.17 -1.79
C PRO A 44 -1.07 22.73 -1.43
N ALA A 45 -1.95 22.02 -0.72
CA ALA A 45 -1.79 20.58 -0.61
C ALA A 45 -1.99 19.93 -1.99
N GLY A 46 -1.10 19.02 -2.36
CA GLY A 46 -1.14 18.30 -3.64
C GLY A 46 -0.12 17.16 -3.64
N VAL A 47 -0.19 16.27 -4.62
CA VAL A 47 0.82 15.23 -4.86
C VAL A 47 1.08 15.12 -6.34
N GLY A 48 2.17 14.44 -6.69
CA GLY A 48 2.51 14.16 -8.06
C GLY A 48 3.02 15.37 -8.83
N ARG A 49 3.16 15.16 -10.14
CA ARG A 49 3.49 16.22 -11.08
C ARG A 49 2.24 16.88 -11.60
N VAL A 50 2.08 18.16 -11.30
CA VAL A 50 0.91 18.94 -11.71
C VAL A 50 1.32 20.23 -12.43
N PRO A 51 0.55 20.71 -13.42
CA PRO A 51 0.86 21.95 -14.11
C PRO A 51 0.74 23.16 -13.18
N VAL A 52 1.62 24.14 -13.35
CA VAL A 52 1.54 25.44 -12.68
C VAL A 52 1.12 26.51 -13.67
N LEU A 53 0.02 27.20 -13.34
CA LEU A 53 -0.55 28.26 -14.14
C LEU A 53 -0.46 29.58 -13.39
N VAL A 54 -0.28 30.66 -14.14
CA VAL A 54 -0.26 32.02 -13.61
C VAL A 54 -1.32 32.82 -14.33
N LYS A 55 -2.04 33.68 -13.60
CA LYS A 55 -2.97 34.66 -14.14
C LYS A 55 -2.51 36.06 -13.77
N VAL A 56 -2.29 36.89 -14.80
CA VAL A 56 -1.81 38.27 -14.68
C VAL A 56 -2.80 39.17 -15.39
N GLY A 57 -3.31 40.21 -14.72
CA GLY A 57 -4.26 41.14 -15.35
C GLY A 57 -5.52 40.48 -15.92
N GLY A 58 -5.97 39.37 -15.32
CA GLY A 58 -7.12 38.58 -15.79
C GLY A 58 -6.82 37.58 -16.90
N GLN A 59 -5.59 37.53 -17.43
CA GLN A 59 -5.17 36.59 -18.47
C GLN A 59 -4.43 35.41 -17.87
N ALA A 60 -4.92 34.18 -18.09
CA ALA A 60 -4.29 32.95 -17.59
C ALA A 60 -3.33 32.35 -18.63
N SER A 61 -2.21 31.79 -18.17
CA SER A 61 -1.30 30.98 -18.99
C SER A 61 -2.00 29.72 -19.52
N LYS A 62 -1.52 29.20 -20.66
CA LYS A 62 -2.07 27.98 -21.26
C LYS A 62 -1.60 26.74 -20.51
N VAL A 63 -2.50 25.76 -20.35
CA VAL A 63 -2.19 24.49 -19.67
C VAL A 63 -1.20 23.64 -20.45
N GLU A 64 -1.29 23.68 -21.78
CA GLU A 64 -0.48 22.89 -22.71
C GLU A 64 1.02 23.24 -22.66
N GLU A 65 1.32 24.47 -22.24
CA GLU A 65 2.68 25.04 -22.16
C GLU A 65 3.16 25.16 -20.70
N ALA A 66 2.37 24.68 -19.74
CA ALA A 66 2.63 24.89 -18.32
C ALA A 66 3.80 24.01 -17.82
N PRO A 67 4.74 24.57 -17.03
CA PRO A 67 5.73 23.76 -16.34
C PRO A 67 5.05 22.88 -15.28
N LEU A 68 5.66 21.74 -14.98
CA LEU A 68 5.17 20.82 -13.97
C LEU A 68 5.86 21.07 -12.62
N TYR A 69 5.06 21.19 -11.56
CA TYR A 69 5.51 21.12 -10.17
C TYR A 69 5.38 19.69 -9.68
N ASP A 70 6.49 19.12 -9.23
CA ASP A 70 6.56 17.78 -8.66
C ASP A 70 6.47 17.90 -7.13
N TYR A 71 5.34 17.52 -6.55
CA TYR A 71 5.27 17.35 -5.11
C TYR A 71 6.14 16.15 -4.74
N GLU A 72 7.14 16.35 -3.88
CA GLU A 72 7.94 15.22 -3.36
C GLU A 72 6.99 14.17 -2.76
N GLY A 73 6.92 13.01 -3.41
CA GLY A 73 6.11 11.88 -2.97
C GLY A 73 6.77 11.26 -1.76
N GLU A 74 6.20 11.48 -0.59
CA GLU A 74 6.71 10.87 0.64
C GLU A 74 6.08 9.51 0.87
N THR A 75 6.94 8.56 1.23
CA THR A 75 6.64 7.15 1.48
C THR A 75 5.44 6.99 2.43
N VAL A 76 4.60 5.98 2.17
CA VAL A 76 3.64 5.49 3.17
C VAL A 76 4.39 5.27 4.49
N THR A 77 4.01 5.98 5.55
CA THR A 77 4.73 5.95 6.82
C THR A 77 4.34 4.75 7.67
N SER A 78 3.08 4.30 7.58
CA SER A 78 2.62 3.11 8.29
C SER A 78 1.28 2.59 7.78
N MET A 79 0.97 1.33 8.11
CA MET A 79 -0.35 0.72 7.99
C MET A 79 -0.81 0.24 9.37
N ARG A 80 -2.09 0.44 9.70
CA ARG A 80 -2.70 -0.05 10.94
C ARG A 80 -4.06 -0.71 10.71
N PRO A 81 -4.31 -1.90 11.26
CA PRO A 81 -3.34 -2.79 11.92
C PRO A 81 -2.30 -3.34 10.92
N ALA A 82 -1.06 -3.55 11.38
CA ALA A 82 0.00 -4.17 10.58
C ALA A 82 -0.03 -5.71 10.59
N SER A 83 -0.84 -6.30 11.47
CA SER A 83 -1.09 -7.75 11.54
C SER A 83 -2.50 -8.06 11.03
N LEU A 84 -2.56 -8.70 9.86
CA LEU A 84 -3.79 -8.94 9.11
C LEU A 84 -4.32 -10.36 9.36
N PRO A 85 -5.65 -10.56 9.47
CA PRO A 85 -6.24 -11.89 9.47
C PRO A 85 -5.97 -12.60 8.13
N THR A 86 -5.62 -13.88 8.16
CA THR A 86 -5.38 -14.67 6.94
C THR A 86 -6.64 -14.84 6.07
N ALA A 87 -7.82 -14.78 6.69
CA ALA A 87 -9.11 -14.75 6.00
C ALA A 87 -9.39 -13.41 5.28
N GLY A 88 -8.59 -12.36 5.52
CA GLY A 88 -8.84 -11.01 5.03
C GLY A 88 -9.98 -10.32 5.77
N GLY A 89 -10.52 -9.26 5.17
CA GLY A 89 -11.70 -8.55 5.67
C GLY A 89 -11.42 -7.52 6.77
N ALA A 90 -10.18 -7.40 7.27
CA ALA A 90 -9.84 -6.34 8.21
C ALA A 90 -9.75 -4.99 7.50
N THR A 91 -10.44 -3.98 8.02
CA THR A 91 -10.23 -2.59 7.63
C THR A 91 -8.87 -2.12 8.13
N VAL A 92 -8.04 -1.65 7.20
CA VAL A 92 -6.71 -1.10 7.46
C VAL A 92 -6.69 0.37 7.04
N THR A 93 -5.93 1.17 7.78
CA THR A 93 -5.65 2.56 7.45
C THR A 93 -4.17 2.72 7.19
N LEU A 94 -3.86 3.24 6.01
CA LEU A 94 -2.52 3.66 5.62
C LEU A 94 -2.37 5.14 5.96
N TYR A 95 -1.18 5.49 6.44
CA TYR A 95 -0.79 6.86 6.75
C TYR A 95 0.38 7.25 5.87
N SER A 96 0.36 8.49 5.39
CA SER A 96 1.49 9.15 4.76
C SER A 96 1.51 10.60 5.24
N ARG A 97 2.64 11.28 5.05
CA ARG A 97 2.69 12.73 5.22
C ARG A 97 1.80 13.45 4.20
N ASN A 98 1.60 12.86 3.01
CA ASN A 98 0.69 13.40 2.00
C ASN A 98 0.33 12.37 0.92
N PHE A 99 -0.90 11.83 0.96
CA PHE A 99 -1.52 11.11 -0.17
C PHE A 99 -2.20 12.05 -1.17
N GLY A 100 -2.36 13.33 -0.81
CA GLY A 100 -3.13 14.33 -1.55
C GLY A 100 -4.64 14.10 -1.47
N GLN A 101 -5.40 15.01 -2.08
CA GLN A 101 -6.86 15.01 -2.04
C GLN A 101 -7.47 14.04 -3.07
N ALA A 102 -8.70 13.60 -2.82
CA ALA A 102 -9.47 12.76 -3.74
C ALA A 102 -9.98 13.53 -4.98
N GLU A 103 -10.09 14.86 -4.90
CA GLU A 103 -10.58 15.70 -5.99
C GLU A 103 -9.63 15.67 -7.21
N GLY A 104 -10.16 15.34 -8.39
CA GLY A 104 -9.38 15.16 -9.62
C GLY A 104 -8.78 13.76 -9.80
N ARG A 105 -9.19 12.77 -8.99
CA ARG A 105 -8.76 11.37 -9.11
C ARG A 105 -9.94 10.45 -9.35
N SER A 106 -9.72 9.44 -10.19
CA SER A 106 -10.74 8.47 -10.55
C SER A 106 -10.73 7.24 -9.65
N SER A 107 -9.55 6.80 -9.17
CA SER A 107 -9.43 5.62 -8.31
C SER A 107 -8.17 5.60 -7.44
N VAL A 108 -8.24 4.91 -6.30
CA VAL A 108 -7.09 4.47 -5.50
C VAL A 108 -7.08 2.96 -5.42
N LYS A 109 -5.90 2.38 -5.57
CA LYS A 109 -5.65 0.96 -5.44
C LYS A 109 -4.54 0.73 -4.43
N VAL A 110 -4.83 -0.09 -3.42
CA VAL A 110 -3.85 -0.56 -2.46
C VAL A 110 -3.59 -2.04 -2.74
N SER A 111 -2.34 -2.46 -2.85
CA SER A 111 -1.97 -3.85 -3.12
C SER A 111 -0.90 -4.33 -2.15
N LEU A 112 -0.98 -5.60 -1.76
CA LEU A 112 0.02 -6.27 -0.92
C LEU A 112 0.76 -7.30 -1.77
N GLY A 113 2.09 -7.38 -1.65
CA GLY A 113 2.90 -8.30 -2.46
C GLY A 113 4.29 -8.56 -1.87
N ASP A 114 5.05 -9.42 -2.53
CA ASP A 114 6.36 -9.91 -2.08
C ASP A 114 7.52 -9.28 -2.86
N GLY A 115 7.55 -7.95 -3.01
CA GLY A 115 8.65 -7.27 -3.71
C GLY A 115 8.64 -7.43 -5.24
N ALA A 116 8.55 -8.67 -5.74
CA ALA A 116 8.64 -9.01 -7.16
C ALA A 116 7.28 -9.12 -7.85
N GLN A 117 6.21 -9.49 -7.12
CA GLN A 117 4.85 -9.56 -7.66
C GLN A 117 3.95 -8.59 -6.88
N LEU A 118 3.27 -7.69 -7.59
CA LEU A 118 2.09 -7.01 -7.05
C LEU A 118 1.06 -8.10 -6.79
N GLY A 119 0.90 -8.49 -5.53
CA GLY A 119 0.01 -9.58 -5.14
C GLY A 119 -1.45 -9.12 -5.11
N THR A 120 -2.14 -9.43 -4.02
CA THR A 120 -3.58 -9.23 -3.91
C THR A 120 -3.93 -7.79 -3.54
N SER A 121 -4.94 -7.24 -4.21
CA SER A 121 -5.43 -5.89 -3.93
C SER A 121 -6.41 -5.86 -2.77
N CYS A 122 -6.29 -4.81 -1.97
CA CYS A 122 -7.28 -4.37 -1.00
C CYS A 122 -8.60 -4.03 -1.71
N SER A 123 -9.73 -4.34 -1.10
CA SER A 123 -11.04 -3.89 -1.59
C SER A 123 -11.48 -2.60 -0.91
N GLN A 124 -12.42 -1.88 -1.51
CA GLN A 124 -13.01 -0.65 -0.95
C GLN A 124 -11.97 0.41 -0.55
N ALA A 125 -10.88 0.51 -1.31
CA ALA A 125 -9.87 1.53 -1.06
C ALA A 125 -10.46 2.93 -1.27
N ARG A 126 -10.29 3.81 -0.29
CA ARG A 126 -10.81 5.18 -0.31
C ARG A 126 -9.93 6.13 0.48
N TRP A 127 -9.89 7.39 0.05
CA TRP A 127 -9.31 8.45 0.86
C TRP A 127 -10.19 8.75 2.05
N GLU A 128 -9.59 8.85 3.23
CA GLU A 128 -10.22 9.38 4.43
C GLU A 128 -9.80 10.84 4.66
N SER A 129 -8.58 11.19 4.23
CA SER A 129 -8.05 12.55 4.26
C SER A 129 -6.86 12.67 3.29
N SER A 130 -6.25 13.85 3.20
CA SER A 130 -5.01 14.04 2.44
C SER A 130 -3.81 13.28 3.01
N THR A 131 -3.91 12.68 4.20
CA THR A 131 -2.83 11.96 4.87
C THR A 131 -3.20 10.51 5.23
N SER A 132 -4.42 10.07 4.89
CA SER A 132 -4.87 8.71 5.19
C SER A 132 -5.77 8.09 4.12
N ILE A 133 -5.49 6.83 3.79
CA ILE A 133 -6.32 5.98 2.93
C ILE A 133 -6.77 4.78 3.74
N SER A 134 -8.04 4.39 3.66
CA SER A 134 -8.53 3.13 4.22
C SER A 134 -8.83 2.12 3.13
N CYS A 135 -8.67 0.85 3.44
CA CYS A 135 -9.10 -0.26 2.57
C CYS A 135 -9.38 -1.52 3.39
N VAL A 136 -10.00 -2.52 2.77
CA VAL A 136 -10.27 -3.82 3.36
C VAL A 136 -9.24 -4.83 2.85
N SER A 137 -8.46 -5.39 3.77
CA SER A 137 -7.39 -6.34 3.47
C SER A 137 -7.91 -7.58 2.74
N PRO A 138 -7.18 -8.08 1.72
CA PRO A 138 -7.53 -9.33 1.08
C PRO A 138 -7.17 -10.52 1.97
N ALA A 139 -7.75 -11.68 1.66
CA ALA A 139 -7.30 -12.93 2.24
C ALA A 139 -5.89 -13.27 1.73
N GLY A 140 -5.04 -13.84 2.58
CA GLY A 140 -3.65 -14.09 2.23
C GLY A 140 -2.81 -14.66 3.37
N VAL A 141 -1.54 -14.87 3.07
CA VAL A 141 -0.49 -15.29 3.99
C VAL A 141 0.77 -14.52 3.66
N GLY A 142 1.74 -14.53 4.58
CA GLY A 142 3.04 -13.92 4.35
C GLY A 142 3.44 -12.94 5.44
N LYS A 143 4.75 -12.72 5.52
CA LYS A 143 5.40 -11.81 6.45
C LYS A 143 6.13 -10.75 5.65
N ASP A 144 6.19 -9.54 6.21
CA ASP A 144 6.93 -8.42 5.64
C ASP A 144 6.55 -8.11 4.18
N LEU A 145 5.25 -8.15 3.89
CA LEU A 145 4.71 -7.87 2.56
C LEU A 145 4.78 -6.37 2.26
N ASP A 146 5.24 -6.05 1.05
CA ASP A 146 5.20 -4.72 0.48
C ASP A 146 3.76 -4.28 0.28
N VAL A 147 3.42 -3.15 0.86
CA VAL A 147 2.16 -2.45 0.62
C VAL A 147 2.42 -1.33 -0.38
N ARG A 148 1.67 -1.35 -1.48
CA ARG A 148 1.80 -0.42 -2.59
C ARG A 148 0.51 0.36 -2.77
N VAL A 149 0.63 1.68 -2.88
CA VAL A 149 -0.50 2.59 -3.15
C VAL A 149 -0.33 3.16 -4.56
N GLU A 150 -1.31 2.89 -5.40
CA GLU A 150 -1.40 3.38 -6.77
C GLU A 150 -2.64 4.24 -6.88
N VAL A 151 -2.52 5.42 -7.50
CA VAL A 151 -3.65 6.32 -7.76
C VAL A 151 -3.75 6.64 -9.23
N GLU A 152 -4.98 6.77 -9.71
CA GLU A 152 -5.28 7.07 -11.11
C GLU A 152 -5.91 8.46 -11.22
N GLU A 153 -5.36 9.29 -12.10
CA GLU A 153 -5.89 10.62 -12.40
C GLU A 153 -7.23 10.55 -13.15
N GLU A 154 -8.05 11.59 -13.00
CA GLU A 154 -9.29 11.74 -13.76
C GLU A 154 -8.98 11.84 -15.27
N GLY A 155 -9.61 11.00 -16.09
CA GLY A 155 -9.29 10.86 -17.52
C GLY A 155 -8.42 9.65 -17.88
N GLY A 156 -8.02 8.81 -16.90
CA GLY A 156 -7.46 7.48 -17.12
C GLY A 156 -6.02 7.44 -17.67
N GLY A 157 -5.31 8.57 -17.62
CA GLY A 157 -4.01 8.72 -18.27
C GLY A 157 -2.81 8.22 -17.46
N ARG A 158 -2.74 8.53 -16.17
CA ARG A 158 -1.50 8.35 -15.39
C ARG A 158 -1.74 7.62 -14.07
N LYS A 159 -0.93 6.59 -13.83
CA LYS A 159 -0.84 5.83 -12.57
C LYS A 159 0.35 6.36 -11.79
N GLU A 160 0.10 6.83 -10.58
CA GLU A 160 1.14 7.35 -9.68
C GLU A 160 1.32 6.45 -8.47
N PHE A 161 2.58 6.24 -8.10
CA PHE A 161 2.97 5.40 -6.98
C PHE A 161 3.27 6.27 -5.75
N LEU A 162 2.51 6.08 -4.67
CA LEU A 162 2.54 6.95 -3.48
C LEU A 162 3.38 6.38 -2.31
N GLY A 163 4.12 5.28 -2.54
CA GLY A 163 5.10 4.76 -1.57
C GLY A 163 4.86 3.33 -1.08
N PHE A 164 5.74 2.90 -0.16
CA PHE A 164 5.79 1.56 0.41
C PHE A 164 5.50 1.57 1.90
N ALA A 165 4.67 0.65 2.38
CA ALA A 165 4.63 0.24 3.78
C ALA A 165 4.84 -1.27 3.88
N VAL A 166 4.92 -1.78 5.11
CA VAL A 166 5.08 -3.21 5.36
C VAL A 166 3.93 -3.70 6.23
N ALA A 167 3.34 -4.83 5.85
CA ALA A 167 2.31 -5.52 6.63
C ALA A 167 2.57 -7.03 6.65
N SER A 168 2.05 -7.73 7.66
CA SER A 168 2.16 -9.19 7.77
C SER A 168 0.80 -9.78 8.09
N TYR A 169 0.53 -10.98 7.58
CA TYR A 169 -0.58 -11.78 8.06
C TYR A 169 -0.24 -12.41 9.42
N LYS A 170 -1.27 -12.81 10.17
CA LYS A 170 -1.10 -13.57 11.41
C LYS A 170 -0.29 -14.84 11.16
N VAL A 171 0.58 -15.17 12.12
CA VAL A 171 1.36 -16.39 12.08
C VAL A 171 0.46 -17.61 12.32
N PRO A 172 0.70 -18.74 11.64
CA PRO A 172 0.02 -20.01 11.92
C PRO A 172 0.14 -20.42 13.38
N VAL A 173 -0.94 -20.94 13.97
CA VAL A 173 -0.92 -21.52 15.33
C VAL A 173 -1.41 -22.94 15.27
N VAL A 174 -0.55 -23.89 15.63
CA VAL A 174 -0.91 -25.31 15.77
C VAL A 174 -1.43 -25.57 17.19
N THR A 175 -2.57 -26.22 17.30
CA THR A 175 -3.21 -26.54 18.59
C THR A 175 -3.13 -28.03 18.93
N SER A 176 -3.20 -28.91 17.94
CA SER A 176 -3.11 -30.36 18.18
C SER A 176 -2.70 -31.12 16.91
N VAL A 177 -2.32 -32.38 17.12
CA VAL A 177 -1.91 -33.30 16.06
C VAL A 177 -2.55 -34.67 16.30
N GLU A 178 -3.14 -35.26 15.27
CA GLU A 178 -3.86 -36.52 15.34
C GLU A 178 -3.42 -37.49 14.24
N PRO A 179 -3.00 -38.72 14.57
CA PRO A 179 -2.81 -39.24 15.92
C PRO A 179 -1.57 -38.63 16.61
N GLU A 180 -1.60 -38.52 17.95
CA GLU A 180 -0.48 -38.02 18.75
C GLU A 180 0.74 -38.96 18.79
N LYS A 181 0.58 -40.18 18.27
CA LYS A 181 1.60 -41.22 18.24
C LYS A 181 1.63 -41.86 16.86
N GLY A 182 2.84 -42.10 16.37
CA GLY A 182 3.09 -42.82 15.13
C GLY A 182 4.20 -43.86 15.28
N ASN A 183 4.29 -44.76 14.30
CA ASN A 183 5.41 -45.70 14.22
C ASN A 183 6.68 -44.98 13.76
N SER A 184 7.85 -45.56 14.05
CA SER A 184 9.14 -44.98 13.66
C SER A 184 9.45 -45.12 12.16
N ALA A 185 8.72 -46.00 11.47
CA ALA A 185 8.84 -46.19 10.03
C ALA A 185 8.30 -45.00 9.21
N GLY A 186 7.46 -44.15 9.82
CA GLY A 186 6.76 -43.08 9.11
C GLY A 186 5.61 -43.62 8.26
N GLY A 187 5.08 -42.78 7.36
CA GLY A 187 4.01 -43.17 6.44
C GLY A 187 2.60 -43.07 7.02
N LEU A 188 2.45 -42.55 8.25
CA LEU A 188 1.15 -42.38 8.88
C LEU A 188 0.49 -41.08 8.40
N LEU A 189 -0.80 -41.14 8.10
CA LEU A 189 -1.57 -39.93 7.84
C LEU A 189 -1.77 -39.17 9.16
N VAL A 190 -1.27 -37.94 9.20
CA VAL A 190 -1.33 -37.05 10.36
C VAL A 190 -2.17 -35.83 10.02
N THR A 191 -3.19 -35.58 10.84
CA THR A 191 -3.99 -34.36 10.82
C THR A 191 -3.39 -33.37 11.81
N VAL A 192 -3.11 -32.16 11.34
CA VAL A 192 -2.67 -31.03 12.16
C VAL A 192 -3.82 -30.05 12.26
N LEU A 193 -4.24 -29.74 13.48
CA LEU A 193 -5.30 -28.77 13.77
C LEU A 193 -4.70 -27.48 14.31
N GLY A 194 -5.34 -26.37 14.01
CA GLY A 194 -4.86 -25.06 14.41
C GLY A 194 -5.73 -23.93 13.90
N ARG A 195 -5.10 -22.79 13.67
CA ARG A 195 -5.70 -21.58 13.08
C ARG A 195 -4.66 -20.79 12.29
N ASP A 196 -5.16 -19.86 11.49
CA ASP A 196 -4.35 -18.94 10.69
C ASP A 196 -3.46 -19.67 9.66
N PHE A 197 -3.90 -20.83 9.13
CA PHE A 197 -3.17 -21.61 8.11
C PHE A 197 -3.29 -21.05 6.68
N GLY A 198 -3.87 -19.87 6.52
CA GLY A 198 -4.25 -19.31 5.22
C GLY A 198 -5.70 -19.62 4.84
N SER A 199 -6.22 -18.93 3.85
CA SER A 199 -7.57 -19.15 3.29
C SER A 199 -7.58 -20.05 2.06
N THR A 200 -6.40 -20.35 1.51
CA THR A 200 -6.20 -21.13 0.28
C THR A 200 -4.98 -22.03 0.42
N ASP A 201 -4.89 -23.04 -0.45
CA ASP A 201 -3.72 -23.92 -0.49
C ASP A 201 -2.51 -23.17 -1.04
N THR A 202 -1.59 -22.82 -0.14
CA THR A 202 -0.34 -22.13 -0.44
C THR A 202 0.86 -23.09 -0.44
N ASN A 203 0.63 -24.40 -0.57
CA ASN A 203 1.60 -25.46 -0.35
C ASN A 203 2.24 -25.39 1.06
N PRO A 204 1.43 -25.52 2.12
CA PRO A 204 1.93 -25.43 3.48
C PRO A 204 2.94 -26.56 3.77
N VAL A 205 4.00 -26.26 4.52
CA VAL A 205 4.99 -27.26 4.93
C VAL A 205 4.76 -27.62 6.39
N VAL A 206 4.53 -28.90 6.67
CA VAL A 206 4.38 -29.41 8.04
C VAL A 206 5.67 -30.12 8.40
N LYS A 207 6.20 -29.86 9.60
CA LYS A 207 7.36 -30.58 10.14
C LYS A 207 6.99 -31.33 11.40
N ILE A 208 7.45 -32.57 11.52
CA ILE A 208 7.31 -33.38 12.74
C ILE A 208 8.71 -33.69 13.25
N GLY A 209 9.02 -33.24 14.47
CA GLY A 209 10.35 -33.41 15.06
C GLY A 209 11.48 -32.77 14.24
N GLY A 210 11.19 -31.65 13.56
CA GLY A 210 12.14 -30.96 12.69
C GLY A 210 12.34 -31.58 11.30
N ARG A 211 11.70 -32.70 10.99
CA ARG A 211 11.70 -33.30 9.65
C ARG A 211 10.45 -32.91 8.90
N ASP A 212 10.61 -32.57 7.63
CA ASP A 212 9.47 -32.31 6.76
C ASP A 212 8.60 -33.57 6.69
N CYS A 213 7.28 -33.40 6.82
CA CYS A 213 6.37 -34.42 6.36
C CYS A 213 6.60 -34.68 4.86
N GLY A 214 6.03 -35.76 4.35
CA GLY A 214 5.85 -35.93 2.91
C GLY A 214 4.94 -34.83 2.33
N ARG A 215 4.01 -35.21 1.45
CA ARG A 215 3.06 -34.22 0.94
C ARG A 215 2.16 -33.71 2.05
N SER A 216 2.26 -32.41 2.35
CA SER A 216 1.28 -31.67 3.14
C SER A 216 0.14 -31.22 2.24
N LEU A 217 -1.08 -31.35 2.76
CA LEU A 217 -2.33 -31.03 2.09
C LEU A 217 -3.06 -30.01 2.93
N TYR A 218 -3.43 -28.90 2.30
CA TYR A 218 -4.35 -27.95 2.88
C TYR A 218 -5.77 -28.51 2.83
N ALA A 219 -6.46 -28.54 3.98
CA ALA A 219 -7.87 -28.91 4.05
C ALA A 219 -8.76 -27.71 4.42
N SER A 220 -8.32 -26.89 5.38
CA SER A 220 -8.95 -25.62 5.76
C SER A 220 -7.95 -24.70 6.45
N ASP A 221 -8.39 -23.49 6.77
CA ASP A 221 -7.67 -22.47 7.57
C ASP A 221 -7.23 -22.92 8.98
N SER A 222 -7.68 -24.10 9.38
CA SER A 222 -7.56 -24.70 10.70
C SER A 222 -7.17 -26.18 10.64
N LYS A 223 -6.96 -26.74 9.44
CA LYS A 223 -6.65 -28.15 9.25
C LYS A 223 -5.68 -28.37 8.10
N LEU A 224 -4.56 -29.01 8.41
CA LEU A 224 -3.63 -29.58 7.44
C LEU A 224 -3.58 -31.10 7.61
N VAL A 225 -3.24 -31.81 6.54
CA VAL A 225 -3.01 -33.25 6.56
C VAL A 225 -1.65 -33.53 5.93
N CYS A 226 -0.80 -34.29 6.59
CA CYS A 226 0.51 -34.67 6.05
C CYS A 226 0.76 -36.17 6.23
N VAL A 227 1.74 -36.71 5.50
CA VAL A 227 2.27 -38.06 5.77
C VAL A 227 3.51 -37.95 6.64
N SER A 228 3.52 -38.61 7.80
CA SER A 228 4.63 -38.53 8.74
C SER A 228 5.93 -39.04 8.11
N PRO A 229 7.06 -38.37 8.37
CA PRO A 229 8.36 -38.87 7.92
C PRO A 229 8.79 -40.07 8.76
N ALA A 230 9.68 -40.90 8.21
CA ALA A 230 10.41 -41.86 9.02
C ALA A 230 11.25 -41.12 10.07
N GLY A 231 11.15 -41.55 11.32
CA GLY A 231 11.78 -40.87 12.45
C GLY A 231 11.90 -41.77 13.66
N GLY A 232 13.08 -41.79 14.28
CA GLY A 232 13.27 -42.32 15.62
C GLY A 232 13.30 -41.16 16.60
N GLY A 233 12.35 -41.10 17.54
CA GLY A 233 12.33 -40.07 18.57
C GLY A 233 11.47 -40.46 19.76
N GLU A 234 12.09 -40.49 20.95
CA GLU A 234 11.38 -40.36 22.22
C GLU A 234 10.67 -38.99 22.26
N ARG A 235 9.47 -38.95 22.89
CA ARG A 235 8.60 -37.78 23.09
C ARG A 235 9.31 -36.42 22.91
N ARG A 236 9.10 -35.76 21.76
CA ARG A 236 9.39 -34.32 21.65
C ARG A 236 8.26 -33.59 20.95
N SER A 237 7.93 -32.43 21.51
CA SER A 237 6.84 -31.54 21.15
C SER A 237 6.96 -31.04 19.71
N VAL A 238 5.83 -30.94 19.00
CA VAL A 238 5.74 -30.35 17.66
C VAL A 238 5.85 -28.83 17.80
N VAL A 239 6.81 -28.20 17.11
CA VAL A 239 6.92 -26.75 16.96
C VAL A 239 6.79 -26.45 15.46
N ALA A 240 5.81 -25.60 15.11
CA ALA A 240 5.57 -25.12 13.76
C ALA A 240 6.17 -23.73 13.57
#